data_AF-A0A966B762-F1
#
_entry.id   AF-A0A966B762-F1
#
_cell.length_a   1.000
_cell.length_b   1.000
_cell.length_c   1.000
_cell.angle_alpha   90.00
_cell.angle_beta   90.00
_cell.angle_gamma   90.00
#
_symmetry.space_group_name_H-M   'P 1'
#
loop_
_entity.id
_entity.type
_entity.pdbx_description
1 polymer ?
#
loop_
_entity_poly.entity_id
_entity_poly.type
_entity_poly.pdbx_seq_one_letter_code
_entity_poly.pdbx_strand_id
1 'polypeptide(L)'
;MNAPKNKVTITFFIALCLMINGSIQAKEILKAIHDKEAGTIRIYRDGITDPIITQNAKANFRPYIHPIKSPNGNGELTQYSPGHHKHQTGLYWGF
;
A
#
# COMPACT_ATOMS: atom_id res chain seq x y z
N MET A 1 -12.71 -42.44 -36.57
CA MET A 1 -11.62 -41.44 -36.62
C MET A 1 -11.53 -40.78 -35.25
N ASN A 2 -10.56 -41.17 -34.42
CA ASN A 2 -10.43 -40.62 -33.07
C ASN A 2 -9.50 -39.40 -33.12
N ALA A 3 -10.03 -38.22 -32.83
CA ALA A 3 -9.21 -37.04 -32.64
C ALA A 3 -8.18 -37.30 -31.52
N PRO A 4 -6.93 -36.83 -31.64
CA PRO A 4 -5.91 -37.05 -30.62
C PRO A 4 -6.34 -36.36 -29.32
N LYS A 5 -6.63 -37.16 -28.28
CA LYS A 5 -7.09 -36.72 -26.94
C LYS A 5 -6.23 -35.58 -26.36
N ASN A 6 -4.97 -35.53 -26.77
CA ASN A 6 -3.92 -34.60 -26.36
C ASN A 6 -4.22 -33.16 -26.82
N LYS A 7 -4.83 -32.97 -28.00
CA LYS A 7 -5.18 -31.63 -28.51
C LYS A 7 -6.34 -31.02 -27.71
N VAL A 8 -7.34 -31.83 -27.36
CA VAL A 8 -8.51 -31.39 -26.60
C VAL A 8 -8.10 -30.90 -25.20
N THR A 9 -7.21 -31.63 -24.51
CA THR A 9 -6.70 -31.23 -23.19
C THR A 9 -5.88 -29.94 -23.24
N ILE A 10 -5.03 -29.77 -24.24
CA ILE A 10 -4.19 -28.57 -24.39
C ILE A 10 -5.05 -27.34 -24.72
N THR A 11 -6.02 -27.47 -25.62
CA THR A 11 -6.95 -26.37 -25.94
C THR A 11 -7.80 -25.98 -24.74
N PHE A 12 -8.20 -26.93 -23.89
CA PHE A 12 -8.93 -26.66 -22.66
C PHE A 12 -8.08 -25.89 -21.63
N PHE A 13 -6.80 -26.24 -21.49
CA PHE A 13 -5.87 -25.53 -20.62
C PHE A 13 -5.59 -24.10 -21.09
N ILE A 14 -5.43 -23.87 -22.39
CA ILE A 14 -5.22 -22.53 -22.95
C ILE A 14 -6.48 -21.67 -22.79
N ALA A 15 -7.66 -22.23 -23.04
CA ALA A 15 -8.93 -21.54 -22.81
C ALA A 15 -9.12 -21.18 -21.34
N LEU A 16 -8.76 -22.07 -20.41
CA LEU A 16 -8.83 -21.80 -18.98
C LEU A 16 -7.89 -20.66 -18.56
N CYS A 17 -6.65 -20.63 -19.05
CA CYS A 17 -5.69 -19.56 -18.76
C CYS A 17 -6.12 -18.18 -19.29
N LEU A 18 -6.83 -18.14 -20.43
CA LEU A 18 -7.34 -16.87 -21.01
C LEU A 18 -8.50 -16.27 -20.19
N MET A 19 -9.26 -17.09 -19.46
CA MET A 19 -10.37 -16.62 -18.60
C MET A 19 -9.90 -16.05 -17.25
N ILE A 20 -8.63 -16.26 -16.86
CA ILE A 20 -8.06 -15.75 -15.59
C ILE A 20 -7.42 -14.36 -15.77
N ASN A 21 -7.23 -13.91 -17.01
CA ASN A 21 -6.68 -12.58 -17.33
C ASN A 21 -7.74 -11.46 -17.27
N GLY A 22 -8.81 -11.65 -16.50
CA GLY A 22 -9.63 -10.54 -16.07
C GLY A 22 -8.74 -9.62 -15.25
N SER A 23 -8.25 -8.54 -15.87
CA SER A 23 -7.55 -7.46 -15.19
C SER A 23 -8.47 -6.97 -14.07
N ILE A 24 -8.24 -7.46 -12.84
CA ILE A 24 -8.78 -6.86 -11.64
C ILE A 24 -8.07 -5.52 -11.57
N GLN A 25 -8.69 -4.51 -12.18
CA GLN A 25 -8.28 -3.13 -12.00
C GLN A 25 -8.62 -2.84 -10.54
N ALA A 26 -7.62 -2.95 -9.66
CA ALA A 26 -7.77 -2.62 -8.27
C ALA A 26 -8.22 -1.16 -8.22
N LYS A 27 -9.48 -0.95 -7.86
CA LYS A 27 -10.02 0.38 -7.60
C LYS A 27 -9.43 0.82 -6.26
N GLU A 28 -8.19 1.30 -6.30
CA GLU A 28 -7.45 1.75 -5.12
C GLU A 28 -8.02 3.08 -4.64
N ILE A 29 -9.09 3.01 -3.83
CA ILE A 29 -9.68 4.19 -3.21
C ILE A 29 -8.78 4.59 -2.04
N LEU A 30 -8.22 5.79 -2.13
CA LEU A 30 -7.49 6.41 -1.04
C LEU A 30 -8.40 7.42 -0.32
N LYS A 31 -8.39 7.37 1.02
CA LYS A 31 -9.11 8.31 1.88
C LYS A 31 -8.11 9.07 2.74
N ALA A 32 -8.15 10.39 2.68
CA ALA A 32 -7.43 11.25 3.61
C ALA A 32 -8.33 11.62 4.80
N ILE A 33 -7.81 11.48 6.02
CA ILE A 33 -8.44 11.96 7.24
C ILE A 33 -7.52 13.01 7.86
N HIS A 34 -8.02 14.23 8.00
CA HIS A 34 -7.31 15.31 8.68
C HIS A 34 -7.83 15.44 10.12
N ASP A 35 -6.89 15.34 11.06
CA ASP A 35 -7.12 15.53 12.48
C ASP A 35 -6.32 16.74 12.94
N LYS A 36 -7.03 17.87 13.08
CA LYS A 36 -6.44 19.17 13.37
C LYS A 36 -5.84 19.23 14.76
N GLU A 37 -6.47 18.58 15.75
CA GLU A 37 -6.00 18.58 17.13
C GLU A 37 -4.73 17.75 17.29
N ALA A 38 -4.68 16.56 16.67
CA ALA A 38 -3.48 15.74 16.66
C ALA A 38 -2.38 16.29 15.74
N GLY A 39 -2.71 17.23 14.85
CA GLY A 39 -1.81 17.77 13.82
C GLY A 39 -1.40 16.70 12.81
N THR A 40 -2.35 15.87 12.36
CA THR A 40 -2.05 14.74 11.46
C THR A 40 -2.94 14.68 10.24
N ILE A 41 -2.37 14.23 9.13
CA ILE A 41 -3.13 13.75 7.98
C ILE A 41 -2.80 12.28 7.80
N ARG A 42 -3.83 11.43 7.79
CA ARG A 42 -3.71 9.97 7.66
C ARG A 42 -4.33 9.53 6.34
N ILE A 43 -3.58 8.78 5.55
CA ILE A 43 -4.04 8.22 4.28
C ILE A 43 -4.36 6.75 4.49
N TYR A 44 -5.61 6.38 4.23
CA TYR A 44 -6.12 5.01 4.27
C TYR A 44 -6.31 4.50 2.86
N ARG A 45 -6.11 3.18 2.70
CA ARG A 45 -6.43 2.43 1.50
C ARG A 45 -7.60 1.51 1.80
N ASP A 46 -8.51 1.37 0.84
CA ASP A 46 -9.63 0.46 0.98
C ASP A 46 -9.16 -0.98 1.28
N GLY A 47 -9.84 -1.66 2.19
CA GLY A 47 -9.45 -2.99 2.68
C GLY A 47 -8.27 -3.02 3.67
N ILE A 48 -7.63 -1.88 4.01
CA ILE A 48 -6.61 -1.80 5.06
C ILE A 48 -7.13 -0.94 6.21
N THR A 49 -7.12 -1.48 7.43
CA THR A 49 -7.64 -0.80 8.63
C THR A 49 -6.73 0.32 9.11
N ASP A 50 -5.43 0.13 8.98
CA ASP A 50 -4.41 1.10 9.41
C ASP A 50 -4.08 2.10 8.30
N PRO A 51 -3.69 3.35 8.66
CA PRO A 51 -3.20 4.28 7.66
C PRO A 51 -1.89 3.77 7.05
N ILE A 52 -1.78 3.88 5.73
CA ILE A 52 -0.56 3.55 4.99
C ILE A 52 0.42 4.71 4.92
N ILE A 53 -0.04 5.95 5.13
CA ILE A 53 0.81 7.13 5.27
C ILE A 53 0.28 7.98 6.40
N THR A 54 1.14 8.37 7.33
CA THR A 54 0.80 9.35 8.37
C THR A 54 1.77 10.54 8.29
N GLN A 55 1.19 11.70 8.03
CA GLN A 55 1.85 12.99 8.18
C GLN A 55 1.69 13.47 9.62
N ASN A 56 2.78 13.93 10.23
CA ASN A 56 2.78 14.54 11.56
C ASN A 56 3.29 15.98 11.43
N ALA A 57 2.49 16.94 11.88
CA ALA A 57 2.76 18.38 11.83
C ALA A 57 2.29 19.05 13.13
N LYS A 58 2.69 18.47 14.28
CA LYS A 58 2.40 19.06 15.60
C LYS A 58 3.13 20.38 15.77
N ALA A 59 2.56 21.28 16.58
CA ALA A 59 3.23 22.52 16.94
C ALA A 59 4.62 22.24 17.56
N ASN A 60 5.59 23.11 17.27
CA ASN A 60 6.97 23.05 17.77
C ASN A 60 7.77 21.81 17.35
N PHE A 61 7.28 21.01 16.41
CA PHE A 61 8.03 19.91 15.79
C PHE A 61 8.21 20.18 14.31
N ARG A 62 9.39 19.83 13.78
CA ARG A 62 9.60 19.79 12.34
C ARG A 62 8.64 18.76 11.74
N PRO A 63 7.83 19.10 10.72
CA PRO A 63 6.91 18.14 10.16
C PRO A 63 7.65 16.95 9.52
N TYR A 64 7.09 15.75 9.73
CA TYR A 64 7.63 14.51 9.18
C TYR A 64 6.51 13.56 8.75
N ILE A 65 6.84 12.65 7.84
CA ILE A 65 5.97 11.57 7.39
C ILE A 65 6.49 10.28 8.01
N HIS A 66 5.69 9.71 8.91
CA HIS A 66 5.92 8.41 9.52
C HIS A 66 4.63 7.89 10.21
N PRO A 67 4.29 6.60 10.06
CA PRO A 67 4.91 5.63 9.17
C PRO A 67 4.56 5.88 7.70
N ILE A 68 5.42 5.39 6.80
CA ILE A 68 5.05 5.04 5.43
C ILE A 68 5.01 3.52 5.42
N LYS A 69 3.83 2.92 5.27
CA LYS A 69 3.67 1.47 5.13
C LYS A 69 3.74 1.08 3.66
N SER A 70 4.11 -0.17 3.42
CA SER A 70 4.02 -0.75 2.08
C SER A 70 2.57 -0.72 1.54
N PRO A 71 2.37 -0.87 0.23
CA PRO A 71 1.03 -0.82 -0.37
C PRO A 71 0.03 -1.83 0.20
N ASN A 72 0.50 -2.99 0.67
CA ASN A 72 -0.35 -4.01 1.30
C ASN A 72 -0.46 -3.84 2.84
N GLY A 73 0.07 -2.75 3.39
CA GLY A 73 0.09 -2.46 4.82
C GLY A 73 1.11 -3.27 5.63
N ASN A 74 1.77 -4.26 5.02
CA ASN A 74 2.72 -5.14 5.70
C ASN A 74 4.14 -4.59 5.59
N GLY A 75 4.63 -4.03 6.69
CA GLY A 75 5.98 -3.47 6.81
C GLY A 75 6.02 -1.95 6.70
N GLU A 76 6.94 -1.36 7.45
CA GLU A 76 7.18 0.08 7.48
C GLU A 76 8.45 0.41 6.69
N LEU A 77 8.33 1.38 5.79
CA LEU A 77 9.40 1.88 4.93
C LEU A 77 10.18 3.03 5.57
N THR A 78 9.78 3.46 6.76
CA THR A 78 10.43 4.52 7.54
C THR A 78 10.60 4.09 8.99
N GLN A 79 11.62 4.64 9.67
CA GLN A 79 11.90 4.36 11.07
C GLN A 79 11.58 5.56 11.96
N TYR A 80 11.23 5.29 13.22
CA TYR A 80 11.00 6.30 14.25
C TYR A 80 12.16 6.33 15.24
N SER A 81 13.03 7.34 15.13
CA SER A 81 14.11 7.63 16.09
C SER A 81 14.89 6.38 16.55
N PRO A 82 15.49 5.60 15.63
CA PRO A 82 16.19 4.36 15.98
C PRO A 82 17.35 4.64 16.94
N GLY A 83 17.71 3.66 17.78
CA GLY A 83 18.67 3.83 18.88
C GLY A 83 20.03 4.40 18.47
N HIS A 84 20.51 4.07 17.27
CA HIS A 84 21.79 4.54 16.73
C HIS A 84 21.71 5.91 16.03
N HIS A 85 20.50 6.43 15.73
CA HIS A 85 20.27 7.73 15.10
C HIS A 85 18.97 8.39 15.60
N LYS A 86 18.96 8.84 16.87
CA LYS A 86 17.75 9.38 17.54
C LYS A 86 17.10 10.57 16.81
N HIS A 87 17.87 11.31 16.03
CA HIS A 87 17.41 12.47 15.26
C HIS A 87 16.78 12.09 13.90
N GLN A 88 16.78 10.82 13.51
CA GLN A 88 16.15 10.35 12.28
C GLN A 88 14.71 9.90 12.57
N THR A 89 13.73 10.62 12.03
CA THR A 89 12.31 10.29 12.17
C THR A 89 11.65 10.40 10.79
N GLY A 90 11.38 9.25 10.18
CA GLY A 90 10.77 9.15 8.86
C GLY A 90 11.34 10.10 7.81
N LEU A 91 10.44 10.69 7.01
CA LEU A 91 10.80 11.65 5.98
C LEU A 91 10.36 13.06 6.40
N TYR A 92 11.32 13.95 6.64
CA TYR A 92 11.01 15.36 6.92
C TYR A 92 10.45 16.07 5.69
N TRP A 93 9.50 16.97 5.92
CA TRP A 93 8.82 17.74 4.87
C TRP A 93 8.34 19.09 5.44
N GLY A 94 8.06 20.07 4.58
CA GLY A 94 7.77 21.45 5.02
C GLY A 94 9.03 22.25 5.39
N PHE A 95 8.84 23.55 5.66
CA PHE A 95 9.87 24.53 5.98
C PHE A 95 9.61 25.19 7.33
#